data_AF-A0A0J9W6W3-F1
#
_entry.id   AF-A0A0J9W6W3-F1
#
_cell.length_a   1.000
_cell.length_b   1.000
_cell.length_c   1.000
_cell.angle_alpha   90.00
_cell.angle_beta   90.00
_cell.angle_gamma   90.00
#
_symmetry.space_group_name_H-M   'P 1'
#
loop_
_entity.id
_entity.type
_entity.pdbx_description
1 polymer ?
#
loop_
_entity_poly.entity_id
_entity_poly.type
_entity_poly.pdbx_seq_one_letter_code
_entity_poly.pdbx_strand_id
1 'polypeptide(L)' 'MFKIAEGKGLDLLLINARITPPVVKLLDFETFLREKSKSQYESSKRGHSRNVSRLKAIVLKLKISENDLV' A
#
# COMPACT_ATOMS: atom_id res chain seq x y z
N MET A 1 29.16 -5.97 -13.56
CA MET A 1 27.96 -5.31 -13.02
C MET A 1 28.03 -5.14 -11.50
N PHE A 2 28.36 -6.18 -10.73
CA PHE A 2 28.60 -6.10 -9.27
C PHE A 2 29.62 -5.02 -8.87
N LYS A 3 30.75 -4.93 -9.59
CA LYS A 3 31.76 -3.86 -9.36
C LYS A 3 31.23 -2.43 -9.47
N ILE A 4 30.17 -2.20 -10.25
CA ILE A 4 29.56 -0.87 -10.42
C ILE A 4 28.69 -0.53 -9.21
N ALA A 5 28.01 -1.53 -8.64
CA ALA A 5 27.22 -1.39 -7.44
C ALA A 5 28.14 -1.12 -6.23
N GLU A 6 29.19 -1.94 -6.08
CA GLU A 6 30.21 -1.79 -5.03
C GLU A 6 30.92 -0.43 -5.10
N GLY A 7 31.35 0.00 -6.29
CA GLY A 7 32.02 1.29 -6.47
C GLY A 7 31.13 2.51 -6.20
N LYS A 8 29.81 2.33 -6.17
CA LYS A 8 28.84 3.38 -5.83
C LYS A 8 28.27 3.25 -4.42
N GLY A 9 28.62 2.19 -3.68
CA GLY A 9 28.02 1.88 -2.37
C GLY A 9 26.51 1.66 -2.44
N LEU A 10 26.01 1.09 -3.54
CA LEU A 10 24.59 0.81 -3.76
C LEU A 10 24.36 -0.69 -3.91
N ASP A 11 23.14 -1.15 -3.64
CA ASP A 11 22.73 -2.53 -3.83
C ASP A 11 22.17 -2.78 -5.24
N LEU A 12 22.28 -4.02 -5.69
CA LEU A 12 21.77 -4.48 -6.98
C LEU A 12 20.48 -5.29 -6.77
N LEU A 13 19.33 -4.66 -7.01
CA LEU A 13 18.02 -5.26 -6.82
C LEU A 13 17.50 -5.87 -8.12
N LEU A 14 17.13 -7.15 -8.09
CA LEU A 14 16.45 -7.80 -9.20
C LEU A 14 14.97 -7.39 -9.24
N ILE A 15 14.57 -6.63 -10.26
CA ILE A 15 13.18 -6.19 -10.43
C ILE A 15 12.37 -7.24 -11.17
N ASN A 16 12.93 -7.78 -12.25
CA ASN A 16 12.21 -8.71 -13.09
C ASN A 16 13.14 -9.84 -13.57
N ALA A 17 12.90 -11.02 -13.03
CA ALA A 17 13.62 -12.25 -13.37
C ALA A 17 13.06 -12.96 -14.61
N ARG A 18 11.86 -12.60 -15.09
CA ARG A 18 11.17 -13.30 -16.19
C ARG A 18 11.60 -12.83 -17.57
N ILE A 19 12.19 -11.65 -17.68
CA ILE A 19 12.66 -11.10 -18.96
C ILE A 19 14.12 -11.50 -19.16
N THR A 20 14.49 -11.81 -20.40
CA THR A 20 15.88 -12.07 -20.79
C THR A 20 16.39 -10.89 -21.62
N PRO A 21 17.45 -10.17 -21.19
CA PRO A 21 18.20 -10.35 -19.94
C PRO A 21 17.41 -9.86 -18.71
N PRO A 22 17.67 -10.45 -17.52
CA PRO A 22 17.03 -10.02 -16.27
C PRO A 22 17.31 -8.54 -15.98
N VAL A 23 16.26 -7.83 -15.58
CA VAL A 23 16.34 -6.39 -15.31
C VAL A 23 16.63 -6.16 -13.84
N VAL A 24 17.76 -5.51 -13.58
CA VAL A 24 18.23 -5.14 -12.24
C VAL A 24 18.28 -3.62 -12.10
N LYS A 25 18.10 -3.11 -10.87
CA LYS A 25 18.17 -1.69 -10.55
C LYS A 25 19.16 -1.48 -9.41
N LEU A 26 19.96 -0.42 -9.52
CA LEU A 26 20.90 0.00 -8.48
C LEU A 26 20.17 0.94 -7.51
N LEU A 27 20.14 0.62 -6.22
CA LEU A 27 19.51 1.41 -5.17
C LEU A 27 19.97 0.96 -3.77
N ASP A 28 19.80 1.79 -2.76
CA ASP A 28 19.94 1.40 -1.36
C ASP A 28 18.68 0.63 -0.90
N PHE A 29 18.88 -0.63 -0.51
CA PHE A 29 17.79 -1.54 -0.16
C PHE A 29 17.02 -1.09 1.09
N GLU A 30 17.67 -0.52 2.10
CA GLU A 30 17.01 -0.11 3.35
C GLU A 30 16.06 1.05 3.10
N THR A 31 16.52 2.06 2.37
CA THR A 31 15.70 3.22 2.01
C THR A 31 14.49 2.79 1.18
N PHE A 32 14.68 1.86 0.25
CA PHE A 32 13.59 1.32 -0.56
C PHE A 32 12.55 0.55 0.26
N LEU A 33 12.97 -0.29 1.21
CA LEU A 33 12.05 -1.00 2.11
C LEU A 33 11.22 -0.03 2.95
N ARG A 34 11.85 1.03 3.46
CA ARG A 34 11.18 2.07 4.25
C ARG A 34 10.12 2.80 3.43
N GLU A 35 10.47 3.21 2.21
CA GLU A 35 9.53 3.89 1.29
C GLU A 35 8.38 2.97 0.88
N LYS A 36 8.67 1.71 0.56
CA LYS A 36 7.65 0.72 0.18
C LYS A 36 6.68 0.48 1.34
N SER A 37 7.19 0.33 2.56
CA SER A 37 6.36 0.15 3.76
C SER A 37 5.48 1.37 4.03
N LYS A 38 6.04 2.58 3.91
CA LYS A 38 5.28 3.83 4.03
C LYS A 38 4.18 3.93 2.98
N SER A 39 4.49 3.63 1.72
CA SER A 39 3.54 3.65 0.62
C SER A 39 2.41 2.63 0.80
N GLN A 40 2.73 1.42 1.28
CA GLN A 40 1.74 0.38 1.59
C GLN A 40 0.81 0.80 2.74
N TYR A 41 1.35 1.39 3.80
CA TYR A 41 0.57 1.91 4.92
C TYR A 41 -0.37 3.05 4.50
N GLU A 42 0.13 4.00 3.70
CA GLU A 42 -0.71 5.08 3.19
C GLU A 42 -1.82 4.56 2.25
N SER A 43 -1.50 3.57 1.42
CA SER A 43 -2.45 2.96 0.48
C SER A 43 -3.54 2.17 1.22
N SER A 44 -3.17 1.41 2.25
CA SER A 44 -4.12 0.67 3.08
C SER A 44 -5.03 1.60 3.86
N LYS A 45 -4.50 2.71 4.41
CA LYS A 45 -5.30 3.72 5.11
C LYS A 45 -6.29 4.42 4.16
N ARG A 46 -5.88 4.75 2.93
CA ARG A 46 -6.77 5.35 1.91
C ARG A 46 -7.86 4.38 1.44
N GLY A 47 -7.52 3.10 1.25
CA GLY A 47 -8.48 2.06 0.90
C GLY A 47 -9.46 1.76 2.04
N HIS A 48 -8.94 1.68 3.28
CA HIS A 48 -9.76 1.52 4.48
C HIS A 48 -10.68 2.71 4.67
N SER A 49 -10.22 3.96 4.53
CA SER A 49 -11.09 5.13 4.64
C SER A 49 -12.22 5.18 3.60
N ARG A 50 -12.00 4.65 2.38
CA ARG A 50 -13.06 4.53 1.36
C ARG A 50 -14.03 3.38 1.64
N ASN A 51 -13.53 2.24 2.14
CA ASN A 51 -14.35 1.07 2.45
C ASN A 51 -14.99 1.11 3.86
N VAL A 52 -14.55 2.02 4.74
CA VAL A 52 -15.08 2.25 6.10
C VAL A 52 -16.19 3.29 6.12
N SER A 53 -16.74 3.65 4.96
CA SER A 53 -18.19 3.90 4.89
C SER A 53 -18.91 2.57 5.16
N ARG A 54 -18.80 2.09 6.40
CA ARG A 54 -19.52 0.95 6.92
C ARG A 54 -20.99 1.29 6.68
N LEU A 55 -21.69 0.44 5.96
CA LEU A 55 -23.13 0.57 5.73
C LEU A 55 -23.80 0.85 7.07
N LYS A 56 -24.24 2.09 7.27
CA LYS A 56 -25.05 2.47 8.44
C LYS A 56 -26.46 1.99 8.16
N ALA A 57 -26.77 0.79 8.62
CA ALA A 57 -28.13 0.26 8.55
C ALA A 57 -28.94 0.77 9.74
N ILE A 58 -30.15 1.27 9.47
CA ILE A 58 -31.14 1.64 10.49
C ILE A 58 -32.26 0.61 10.39
N VAL A 59 -32.61 -0.02 11.51
CA VAL A 59 -33.72 -0.98 11.59
C VAL A 59 -34.89 -0.30 12.27
N LEU A 60 -35.99 -0.11 11.54
CA LEU A 60 -37.22 0.48 12.05
C LEU A 60 -38.23 -0.61 12.41
N LYS A 61 -38.94 -0.44 13.53
CA LYS A 61 -40.03 -1.32 13.96
C LYS A 61 -41.37 -0.73 13.50
N LEU A 62 -42.40 -1.58 13.37
CA LEU A 62 -43.73 -1.17 12.91
C LEU A 62 -44.46 -0.16 13.85
N LYS A 63 -44.00 0.01 15.10
CA LYS A 63 -44.59 0.92 16.10
C LYS A 63 -43.57 2.01 16.53
N ILE A 64 -43.05 2.77 15.58
CA ILE A 64 -42.21 3.94 15.89
C ILE A 64 -43.09 5.17 16.20
N SER A 65 -42.61 6.02 17.10
CA SER A 65 -43.25 7.29 17.45
C SER A 65 -42.80 8.41 16.49
N GLU A 66 -43.57 9.49 16.37
CA GLU A 66 -43.24 10.63 15.49
C GLU A 66 -41.88 11.26 15.83
N ASN A 67 -41.45 11.21 17.10
CA ASN A 67 -40.15 11.71 17.54
C ASN A 67 -38.95 10.78 17.23
N ASP A 68 -39.17 9.56 16.75
CA ASP A 68 -38.08 8.62 16.42
C ASP A 68 -37.49 8.85 15.01
N LEU A 69 -38.10 9.75 14.23
CA LEU A 69 -37.77 10.04 12.83
C LEU A 69 -37.10 11.41 12.61
N VAL A 70 -36.99 12.23 13.66
CA VAL A 70 -36.47 13.61 13.62
C VAL A 70 -35.05 13.69 14.17
#